data_AF-H8L1E8-F1
#
_entry.id   AF-H8L1E8-F1
#
_cell.length_a   1.000
_cell.length_b   1.000
_cell.length_c   1.000
_cell.angle_alpha   90.00
_cell.angle_beta   90.00
_cell.angle_gamma   90.00
#
_symmetry.space_group_name_H-M   'P 1'
#
loop_
_entity.id
_entity.type
_entity.pdbx_description
1 polymer ?
#
loop_
_entity_poly.entity_id
_entity_poly.type
_entity_poly.pdbx_seq_one_letter_code
_entity_poly.pdbx_strand_id
1 'polypeptide(L)'
;MSLSVRRRNVHLAIFGATALLLAGASEARPTHRSHAAESGSQSHEAPATFVAAGQVSAASVSEIEGLMSAHALTEMRTTYNGHYGASLLFDADKLSYYIAMFHDKQFWRIIKTDTYGDAEAVYTAFGQQTVRLAQVELDAIRLEAGQKYSAKLVAMNQQRLQELQLASTRQQQQAQQIASLQHEAKQQSSTLSAELQSTDAQLSSVQAQVRALEQSQANPTLVLPDVFPAASAGQDAAPAGKQDSAPHQVPGQP
;
A
#
# COMPACT_ATOMS: atom_id res chain seq x y z
N MET A 1 1.01 34.46 -10.41
CA MET A 1 -0.08 33.82 -9.65
C MET A 1 0.55 32.84 -8.68
N SER A 2 0.55 33.19 -7.39
CA SER A 2 0.91 32.33 -6.26
C SER A 2 -0.08 31.19 -6.11
N LEU A 3 0.37 30.01 -5.63
CA LEU A 3 -0.24 29.32 -4.48
C LEU A 3 0.59 28.10 -4.03
N SER A 4 1.31 28.35 -2.94
CA SER A 4 1.64 27.49 -1.79
C SER A 4 1.57 25.97 -1.90
N VAL A 5 2.77 25.37 -1.85
CA VAL A 5 3.02 24.02 -1.34
C VAL A 5 2.90 24.03 0.19
N ARG A 6 1.98 23.26 0.76
CA ARG A 6 1.93 23.01 2.20
C ARG A 6 2.67 21.72 2.52
N ARG A 7 3.91 21.88 3.01
CA ARG A 7 4.68 20.80 3.66
C ARG A 7 4.07 20.50 5.03
N ARG A 8 3.98 19.22 5.40
CA ARG A 8 3.75 18.80 6.78
C ARG A 8 4.79 17.72 7.14
N ASN A 9 5.73 18.12 7.98
CA ASN A 9 6.81 17.31 8.51
C ASN A 9 6.38 16.60 9.80
N VAL A 10 6.75 15.31 9.87
CA VAL A 10 7.47 14.58 10.93
C VAL A 10 6.93 14.57 12.37
N HIS A 11 6.86 13.35 12.95
CA HIS A 11 7.49 12.88 14.20
C HIS A 11 6.96 11.46 14.45
N LEU A 12 7.66 10.37 14.06
CA LEU A 12 8.76 9.70 14.76
C LEU A 12 8.67 9.73 16.30
N ALA A 13 8.26 8.60 16.86
CA ALA A 13 8.63 8.18 18.21
C ALA A 13 9.02 6.69 18.17
N ILE A 14 10.28 6.42 18.50
CA ILE A 14 10.89 5.10 18.73
C ILE A 14 11.24 5.03 20.23
N PHE A 15 11.42 3.80 20.74
CA PHE A 15 11.90 3.34 22.07
C PHE A 15 10.80 2.94 23.04
N GLY A 16 10.85 1.82 23.77
CA GLY A 16 11.85 0.76 23.97
C GLY A 16 11.12 -0.47 24.56
N ALA A 17 11.50 -1.70 24.21
CA ALA A 17 12.44 -2.55 24.94
C ALA A 17 12.02 -2.97 26.37
N THR A 18 11.83 -4.29 26.52
CA THR A 18 12.07 -5.14 27.72
C THR A 18 10.99 -5.21 28.80
N ALA A 19 10.40 -6.41 28.97
CA ALA A 19 10.53 -7.24 30.18
C ALA A 19 9.63 -8.49 30.07
N LEU A 20 10.27 -9.65 30.03
CA LEU A 20 9.67 -10.96 30.28
C LEU A 20 9.40 -11.09 31.79
N LEU A 21 8.15 -11.37 32.18
CA LEU A 21 7.81 -11.83 33.52
C LEU A 21 6.73 -12.91 33.41
N LEU A 22 7.13 -14.15 33.71
CA LEU A 22 6.22 -15.25 34.01
C LEU A 22 5.58 -14.99 35.38
N ALA A 23 4.25 -14.94 35.44
CA ALA A 23 3.50 -15.23 36.66
C ALA A 23 2.02 -15.48 36.36
N GLY A 24 1.51 -16.59 36.87
CA GLY A 24 0.19 -16.62 37.51
C GLY A 24 -0.99 -17.04 36.64
N ALA A 25 -1.46 -18.26 36.88
CA ALA A 25 -2.71 -18.82 36.42
C ALA A 25 -3.94 -17.97 36.80
N SER A 26 -4.90 -17.86 35.88
CA SER A 26 -6.32 -17.89 36.22
C SER A 26 -7.14 -18.20 34.95
N GLU A 27 -7.39 -19.49 34.73
CA GLU A 27 -8.44 -19.96 33.83
C GLU A 27 -9.78 -19.46 34.37
N ALA A 28 -10.34 -18.43 33.72
CA ALA A 28 -11.73 -18.07 33.90
C ALA A 28 -12.61 -19.17 33.29
N ARG A 29 -12.89 -20.19 34.10
CA ARG A 29 -13.94 -21.18 33.85
C ARG A 29 -15.27 -20.46 33.59
N PRO A 30 -15.99 -20.78 32.50
CA PRO A 30 -17.39 -20.40 32.40
C PRO A 30 -18.16 -21.22 33.45
N THR A 31 -18.76 -20.52 34.40
CA THR A 31 -19.74 -21.09 35.32
C THR A 31 -20.91 -21.62 34.51
N HIS A 32 -21.03 -22.95 34.43
CA HIS A 32 -22.28 -23.62 34.11
C HIS A 32 -23.30 -23.27 35.20
N ARG A 33 -24.15 -22.28 34.92
CA ARG A 33 -25.38 -22.07 35.67
C ARG A 33 -26.38 -23.12 35.21
N SER A 34 -26.48 -24.18 36.02
CA SER A 34 -27.55 -25.16 35.93
C SER A 34 -28.86 -24.46 36.29
N HIS A 35 -29.67 -24.14 35.28
CA HIS A 35 -31.09 -23.87 35.51
C HIS A 35 -31.84 -25.19 35.38
N ALA A 36 -32.24 -25.68 36.54
CA ALA A 36 -33.19 -26.76 36.70
C ALA A 36 -34.50 -26.43 35.98
N ALA A 37 -35.12 -27.50 35.48
CA ALA A 37 -36.39 -27.53 34.79
C ALA A 37 -37.49 -26.79 35.56
N GLU A 38 -37.99 -25.70 34.97
CA GLU A 38 -39.38 -25.29 35.11
C GLU A 38 -40.10 -25.68 33.82
N SER A 39 -40.85 -26.77 33.94
CA SER A 39 -41.82 -27.23 32.96
C SER A 39 -43.01 -26.27 32.97
N GLY A 40 -42.88 -25.16 32.25
CA GLY A 40 -43.99 -24.32 31.85
C GLY A 40 -44.29 -24.58 30.38
N SER A 41 -45.42 -25.23 30.09
CA SER A 41 -45.98 -25.31 28.73
C SER A 41 -46.16 -23.90 28.17
N GLN A 42 -45.17 -23.42 27.42
CA GLN A 42 -45.38 -22.33 26.47
C GLN A 42 -45.99 -22.96 25.23
N SER A 43 -47.31 -23.03 25.25
CA SER A 43 -48.13 -23.03 24.05
C SER A 43 -47.55 -22.02 23.07
N HIS A 44 -47.05 -22.51 21.94
CA HIS A 44 -46.77 -21.68 20.76
C HIS A 44 -48.09 -20.99 20.40
N GLU A 45 -48.22 -19.73 20.79
CA GLU A 45 -49.29 -18.87 20.35
C GLU A 45 -49.04 -18.58 18.87
N ALA A 46 -49.71 -19.36 18.02
CA ALA A 46 -49.85 -19.04 16.60
C ALA A 46 -50.43 -17.62 16.50
N PRO A 47 -49.89 -16.74 15.63
CA PRO A 47 -50.49 -15.43 15.45
C PRO A 47 -51.90 -15.59 14.89
N ALA A 48 -52.83 -14.99 15.62
CA ALA A 48 -54.23 -14.69 15.35
C ALA A 48 -54.84 -15.16 14.02
N THR A 49 -55.90 -15.95 14.19
CA THR A 49 -57.10 -16.12 13.36
C THR A 49 -57.25 -15.10 12.22
N PHE A 50 -57.19 -15.59 10.98
CA PHE A 50 -57.73 -14.87 9.83
C PHE A 50 -59.20 -15.28 9.61
N VAL A 51 -59.99 -14.29 9.22
CA VAL A 51 -61.45 -14.21 9.08
C VAL A 51 -62.16 -15.40 8.42
N ALA A 52 -63.38 -15.71 8.89
CA ALA A 52 -64.39 -16.46 8.14
C ALA A 52 -65.00 -15.54 7.04
N ALA A 53 -65.44 -15.99 5.85
CA ALA A 53 -65.61 -17.32 5.30
C ALA A 53 -65.19 -17.32 3.81
N GLY A 54 -64.20 -18.15 3.52
CA GLY A 54 -63.72 -18.56 2.20
C GLY A 54 -62.97 -19.87 2.40
N GLN A 55 -63.08 -20.82 1.48
CA GLN A 55 -62.43 -22.13 1.64
C GLN A 55 -60.91 -21.99 1.42
N VAL A 56 -60.17 -21.57 2.45
CA VAL A 56 -58.70 -21.56 2.42
C VAL A 56 -58.20 -22.99 2.64
N SER A 57 -57.54 -23.57 1.65
CA SER A 57 -57.04 -24.95 1.70
C SER A 57 -55.60 -25.03 1.20
N ALA A 58 -54.81 -25.97 1.73
CA ALA A 58 -53.54 -26.31 1.12
C ALA A 58 -53.79 -26.96 -0.25
N ALA A 59 -53.06 -26.52 -1.28
CA ALA A 59 -53.11 -27.14 -2.60
C ALA A 59 -51.83 -27.92 -2.88
N SER A 60 -51.93 -28.92 -3.75
CA SER A 60 -50.79 -29.76 -4.12
C SER A 60 -49.94 -29.08 -5.21
N VAL A 61 -48.63 -29.36 -5.22
CA VAL A 61 -47.72 -28.89 -6.28
C VAL A 61 -48.15 -29.46 -7.63
N SER A 62 -48.55 -30.73 -7.69
CA SER A 62 -49.02 -31.38 -8.92
C SER A 62 -50.28 -30.74 -9.51
N GLU A 63 -51.18 -30.20 -8.68
CA GLU A 63 -52.36 -29.47 -9.15
C GLU A 63 -51.94 -28.18 -9.86
N ILE A 64 -51.02 -27.41 -9.26
CA ILE A 64 -50.49 -26.19 -9.88
C ILE A 64 -49.73 -26.51 -11.17
N GLU A 65 -48.87 -27.53 -11.18
CA GLU A 65 -48.13 -27.91 -12.38
C GLU A 65 -49.07 -28.28 -13.53
N GLY A 66 -50.13 -29.04 -13.24
CA GLY A 66 -51.17 -29.36 -14.21
C GLY A 66 -51.85 -28.11 -14.75
N LEU A 67 -52.30 -27.21 -13.88
CA LEU A 67 -52.96 -25.96 -14.28
C LEU A 67 -52.03 -25.01 -15.06
N MET A 68 -50.74 -24.95 -14.71
CA MET A 68 -49.74 -24.20 -15.45
C MET A 68 -49.48 -24.79 -16.84
N SER A 69 -49.37 -26.12 -16.95
CA SER A 69 -49.19 -26.81 -18.24
C SER A 69 -50.38 -26.64 -19.18
N ALA A 70 -51.58 -26.54 -18.60
CA ALA A 70 -52.82 -26.25 -19.32
C ALA A 70 -53.01 -24.76 -19.63
N HIS A 71 -52.09 -23.88 -19.22
CA HIS A 71 -52.22 -22.42 -19.30
C HIS A 71 -53.52 -21.89 -18.67
N ALA A 72 -54.03 -22.57 -17.63
CA ALA A 72 -55.29 -22.25 -16.96
C ALA A 72 -55.14 -21.19 -15.86
N LEU A 73 -53.90 -20.77 -15.55
CA LEU A 73 -53.60 -19.76 -14.52
C LEU A 73 -53.14 -18.45 -15.15
N THR A 74 -53.75 -17.36 -14.70
CA THR A 74 -53.28 -16.00 -14.96
C THR A 74 -52.43 -15.53 -13.80
N GLU A 75 -51.18 -15.13 -14.06
CA GLU A 75 -50.34 -14.52 -13.04
C GLU A 75 -50.81 -13.08 -12.77
N MET A 76 -51.27 -12.84 -11.55
CA MET A 76 -51.68 -11.50 -11.12
C MET A 76 -50.50 -10.69 -10.58
N ARG A 77 -49.64 -11.34 -9.79
CA ARG A 77 -48.48 -10.70 -9.16
C ARG A 77 -47.43 -11.73 -8.79
N THR A 78 -46.16 -11.38 -8.96
CA THR A 78 -45.04 -12.16 -8.45
C THR A 78 -44.00 -11.24 -7.82
N THR A 79 -43.36 -11.69 -6.74
CA THR A 79 -42.22 -11.02 -6.11
C THR A 79 -41.07 -12.01 -5.97
N TYR A 80 -39.86 -11.52 -6.27
CA TYR A 80 -38.60 -12.25 -6.14
C TYR A 80 -37.71 -11.61 -5.06
N ASN A 81 -37.13 -12.46 -4.22
CA ASN A 81 -36.17 -12.12 -3.18
C ASN A 81 -35.02 -13.15 -3.26
N GLY A 82 -33.93 -12.82 -3.97
CA GLY A 82 -32.91 -13.82 -4.29
C GLY A 82 -33.51 -14.97 -5.12
N HIS A 83 -33.22 -16.21 -4.73
CA HIS A 83 -33.82 -17.39 -5.37
C HIS A 83 -35.21 -17.76 -4.80
N TYR A 84 -35.68 -17.06 -3.76
CA TYR A 84 -37.00 -17.23 -3.19
C TYR A 84 -38.02 -16.27 -3.82
N GLY A 85 -39.29 -16.65 -3.81
CA GLY A 85 -40.35 -15.74 -4.21
C GLY A 85 -41.75 -16.23 -3.89
N ALA A 86 -42.72 -15.38 -4.20
CA ALA A 86 -44.14 -15.65 -4.03
C ALA A 86 -44.93 -15.18 -5.25
N SER A 87 -45.94 -15.96 -5.64
CA SER A 87 -46.83 -15.66 -6.76
C SER A 87 -48.29 -15.73 -6.32
N LEU A 88 -49.09 -14.79 -6.82
CA LEU A 88 -50.55 -14.82 -6.80
C LEU A 88 -51.05 -15.12 -8.21
N LEU A 89 -51.79 -16.20 -8.33
CA LEU A 89 -52.28 -16.76 -9.57
C LEU A 89 -53.81 -16.87 -9.50
N PHE A 90 -54.49 -16.71 -10.63
CA PHE A 90 -55.94 -16.77 -10.72
C PHE A 90 -56.39 -17.75 -11.80
N ASP A 91 -57.27 -18.67 -11.43
CA ASP A 91 -57.98 -19.59 -12.31
C ASP A 91 -59.36 -18.99 -12.61
N ALA A 92 -59.54 -18.47 -13.83
CA ALA A 92 -60.76 -17.78 -14.23
C ALA A 92 -61.95 -18.72 -14.42
N ASP A 93 -61.70 -20.00 -14.75
CA ASP A 93 -62.76 -20.99 -14.95
C ASP A 93 -63.39 -21.41 -13.63
N LYS A 94 -62.57 -21.50 -12.57
CA LYS A 94 -63.00 -21.90 -11.22
C LYS A 94 -63.23 -20.71 -10.28
N LEU A 95 -62.83 -19.51 -10.69
CA LEU A 95 -62.81 -18.31 -9.85
C LEU A 95 -62.03 -18.51 -8.54
N SER A 96 -60.96 -19.31 -8.60
CA SER A 96 -60.09 -19.62 -7.46
C SER A 96 -58.74 -18.90 -7.59
N TYR A 97 -58.20 -18.47 -6.46
CA TYR A 97 -56.87 -17.92 -6.31
C TYR A 97 -55.92 -18.99 -5.79
N TYR A 98 -54.72 -19.02 -6.36
CA TYR A 98 -53.62 -19.84 -5.88
C TYR A 98 -52.45 -18.94 -5.49
N ILE A 99 -51.93 -19.16 -4.30
CA ILE A 99 -50.84 -18.40 -3.71
C ILE A 99 -49.71 -19.37 -3.46
N ALA A 100 -48.60 -19.17 -4.16
CA ALA A 100 -47.49 -20.11 -4.15
C ALA A 100 -46.23 -19.43 -3.66
N MET A 101 -45.50 -20.10 -2.76
CA MET A 101 -44.12 -19.77 -2.41
C MET A 101 -43.19 -20.71 -3.16
N PHE A 102 -42.13 -20.17 -3.76
CA PHE A 102 -41.16 -20.92 -4.56
C PHE A 102 -39.72 -20.63 -4.15
N HIS A 103 -38.83 -21.58 -4.49
CA HIS A 103 -37.38 -21.44 -4.47
C HIS A 103 -36.84 -22.04 -5.77
N ASP A 104 -35.95 -21.34 -6.49
CA ASP A 104 -35.46 -21.79 -7.80
C ASP A 104 -36.58 -22.16 -8.78
N LYS A 105 -37.67 -21.38 -8.74
CA LYS A 105 -38.90 -21.61 -9.52
C LYS A 105 -39.62 -22.93 -9.20
N GLN A 106 -39.23 -23.64 -8.13
CA GLN A 106 -39.91 -24.82 -7.64
C GLN A 106 -40.87 -24.43 -6.53
N PHE A 107 -42.16 -24.78 -6.68
CA PHE A 107 -43.16 -24.53 -5.64
C PHE A 107 -43.02 -25.53 -4.51
N TRP A 108 -43.03 -25.05 -3.28
CA TRP A 108 -42.88 -25.88 -2.07
C TRP A 108 -43.97 -25.62 -1.04
N ARG A 109 -44.77 -24.56 -1.23
CA ARG A 109 -45.99 -24.31 -0.45
C ARG A 109 -47.02 -23.58 -1.30
N ILE A 110 -48.22 -24.12 -1.39
CA ILE A 110 -49.32 -23.52 -2.16
C ILE A 110 -50.58 -23.49 -1.28
N ILE A 111 -51.26 -22.36 -1.31
CA ILE A 111 -52.56 -22.14 -0.68
C ILE A 111 -53.55 -21.79 -1.77
N LYS A 112 -54.76 -22.33 -1.67
CA LYS A 112 -55.89 -22.04 -2.53
C LYS A 112 -56.98 -21.35 -1.71
N THR A 113 -57.64 -20.36 -2.31
CA THR A 113 -58.83 -19.71 -1.75
C THR A 113 -59.70 -19.17 -2.87
N ASP A 114 -61.00 -19.04 -2.64
CA ASP A 114 -61.94 -18.46 -3.61
C ASP A 114 -62.20 -16.97 -3.34
N THR A 115 -61.55 -16.39 -2.33
CA THR A 115 -61.68 -14.97 -1.98
C THR A 115 -60.40 -14.20 -2.32
N TYR A 116 -60.56 -13.05 -2.98
CA TYR A 116 -59.43 -12.18 -3.29
C TYR A 116 -58.77 -11.61 -2.02
N GLY A 117 -59.56 -11.28 -1.00
CA GLY A 117 -59.06 -10.73 0.26
C GLY A 117 -58.11 -11.68 0.99
N ASP A 118 -58.47 -12.96 1.11
CA ASP A 118 -57.59 -13.95 1.73
C ASP A 118 -56.35 -14.21 0.85
N ALA A 119 -56.53 -14.19 -0.47
CA ALA A 119 -55.42 -14.38 -1.40
C ALA A 119 -54.35 -13.30 -1.27
N GLU A 120 -54.76 -12.02 -1.21
CA GLU A 120 -53.85 -10.89 -0.99
C GLU A 120 -53.15 -10.97 0.37
N ALA A 121 -53.87 -11.36 1.42
CA ALA A 121 -53.31 -11.50 2.76
C ALA A 121 -52.24 -12.60 2.82
N VAL A 122 -52.53 -13.78 2.27
CA VAL A 122 -51.58 -14.90 2.20
C VAL A 122 -50.39 -14.56 1.32
N TYR A 123 -50.62 -13.91 0.17
CA TYR A 123 -49.54 -13.46 -0.71
C TYR A 123 -48.59 -12.51 0.01
N THR A 124 -49.14 -11.53 0.74
CA THR A 124 -48.33 -10.56 1.50
C THR A 124 -47.50 -11.26 2.57
N ALA A 125 -48.09 -12.20 3.29
CA ALA A 125 -47.40 -13.00 4.29
C ALA A 125 -46.27 -13.85 3.68
N PHE A 126 -46.52 -14.49 2.53
CA PHE A 126 -45.50 -15.24 1.79
C PHE A 126 -44.37 -14.34 1.29
N GLY A 127 -44.70 -13.17 0.74
CA GLY A 127 -43.72 -12.16 0.35
C GLY A 127 -42.79 -11.80 1.51
N GLN A 128 -43.34 -11.47 2.68
CA GLN A 128 -42.56 -11.17 3.88
C GLN A 128 -41.71 -12.37 4.36
N GLN A 129 -42.24 -13.59 4.25
CA GLN A 129 -41.49 -14.80 4.59
C GLN A 129 -40.29 -15.02 3.65
N THR A 130 -40.47 -14.81 2.35
CA THR A 130 -39.39 -14.99 1.36
C THR A 130 -38.25 -13.99 1.55
N VAL A 131 -38.53 -12.77 2.02
CA VAL A 131 -37.48 -11.81 2.42
C VAL A 131 -36.58 -12.40 3.52
N ARG A 132 -37.17 -13.02 4.55
CA ARG A 132 -36.39 -13.61 5.65
C ARG A 132 -35.58 -14.83 5.20
N LEU A 133 -36.15 -15.66 4.34
CA LEU A 133 -35.46 -16.84 3.79
C LEU A 133 -34.28 -16.45 2.91
N ALA A 134 -34.44 -15.41 2.09
CA ALA A 134 -33.39 -14.92 1.19
C ALA A 134 -32.24 -14.21 1.90
N GLN A 135 -32.42 -13.79 3.16
CA GLN A 135 -31.44 -12.94 3.85
C GLN A 135 -30.04 -13.55 3.89
N VAL A 136 -29.93 -14.83 4.25
CA VAL A 136 -28.63 -15.53 4.33
C VAL A 136 -27.94 -15.61 2.97
N GLU A 137 -28.70 -15.90 1.92
CA GLU A 137 -28.21 -15.98 0.55
C GLU A 137 -27.70 -14.62 0.04
N LEU A 138 -28.49 -13.57 0.24
CA LEU A 138 -28.14 -12.21 -0.16
C LEU A 138 -26.90 -11.70 0.59
N ASP A 139 -26.76 -12.07 1.87
CA ASP A 139 -25.58 -11.73 2.65
C ASP A 139 -24.34 -12.51 2.19
N ALA A 140 -24.49 -13.79 1.82
CA ALA A 140 -23.41 -14.57 1.24
C ALA A 140 -22.89 -13.96 -0.08
N ILE A 141 -23.81 -13.53 -0.97
CA ILE A 141 -23.46 -12.87 -2.24
C ILE A 141 -22.66 -11.58 -1.97
N ARG A 142 -23.11 -10.76 -1.01
CA ARG A 142 -22.41 -9.52 -0.63
C ARG A 142 -21.03 -9.81 -0.04
N LEU A 143 -20.92 -10.82 0.82
CA LEU A 143 -19.67 -11.21 1.45
C LEU A 143 -18.65 -11.73 0.43
N GLU A 144 -19.09 -12.58 -0.51
CA GLU A 144 -18.25 -13.09 -1.59
C GLU A 144 -17.73 -11.95 -2.48
N ALA A 145 -18.61 -11.01 -2.84
CA ALA A 145 -18.21 -9.82 -3.61
C ALA A 145 -17.17 -8.98 -2.84
N GLY A 146 -17.37 -8.80 -1.53
CA GLY A 146 -16.41 -8.13 -0.64
C GLY A 146 -15.06 -8.83 -0.63
N GLN A 147 -15.04 -10.16 -0.49
CA GLN A 147 -13.81 -10.95 -0.52
C GLN A 147 -13.04 -10.79 -1.84
N LYS A 148 -13.74 -10.90 -2.99
CA LYS A 148 -13.13 -10.72 -4.32
C LYS A 148 -12.54 -9.33 -4.49
N TYR A 149 -13.25 -8.31 -4.02
CA TYR A 149 -12.77 -6.93 -4.07
C TYR A 149 -11.51 -6.73 -3.21
N SER A 150 -11.50 -7.23 -1.97
CA SER A 150 -10.33 -7.18 -1.09
C SER A 150 -9.14 -7.94 -1.67
N ALA A 151 -9.35 -9.13 -2.25
CA ALA A 151 -8.31 -9.91 -2.90
C ALA A 151 -7.66 -9.12 -4.06
N LYS A 152 -8.46 -8.41 -4.86
CA LYS A 152 -7.96 -7.53 -5.92
C LYS A 152 -7.10 -6.39 -5.36
N LEU A 153 -7.51 -5.75 -4.28
CA LEU A 153 -6.72 -4.70 -3.62
C LEU A 153 -5.38 -5.24 -3.09
N VAL A 154 -5.39 -6.43 -2.49
CA VAL A 154 -4.16 -7.07 -2.03
C VAL A 154 -3.21 -7.33 -3.21
N ALA A 155 -3.70 -7.90 -4.31
CA ALA A 155 -2.90 -8.16 -5.50
C ALA A 155 -2.27 -6.88 -6.07
N MET A 156 -3.05 -5.79 -6.18
CA MET A 156 -2.54 -4.49 -6.63
C MET A 156 -1.43 -3.94 -5.73
N ASN A 157 -1.59 -4.06 -4.41
CA ASN A 157 -0.58 -3.59 -3.45
C ASN A 157 0.68 -4.47 -3.47
N GLN A 158 0.53 -5.78 -3.65
CA GLN A 158 1.67 -6.69 -3.80
C GLN A 158 2.47 -6.37 -5.06
N GLN A 159 1.80 -6.09 -6.18
CA GLN A 159 2.48 -5.65 -7.40
C GLN A 159 3.25 -4.35 -7.17
N ARG A 160 2.60 -3.35 -6.56
CA ARG A 160 3.26 -2.08 -6.22
C ARG A 160 4.46 -2.27 -5.30
N LEU A 161 4.36 -3.17 -4.31
CA LEU A 161 5.47 -3.49 -3.41
C LEU A 161 6.66 -4.08 -4.18
N GLN A 162 6.40 -5.02 -5.10
CA GLN A 162 7.46 -5.62 -5.94
C GLN A 162 8.14 -4.58 -6.82
N GLU A 163 7.37 -3.69 -7.46
CA GLU A 163 7.91 -2.59 -8.27
C GLU A 163 8.81 -1.66 -7.45
N LEU A 164 8.37 -1.30 -6.23
CA LEU A 164 9.15 -0.46 -5.31
C LEU A 164 10.44 -1.15 -4.84
N GLN A 165 10.38 -2.45 -4.55
CA GLN A 165 11.56 -3.24 -4.18
C GLN A 165 12.58 -3.32 -5.32
N LEU A 166 12.12 -3.55 -6.55
CA LEU A 166 12.97 -3.55 -7.74
C LEU A 166 13.59 -2.17 -7.99
N ALA A 167 12.80 -1.10 -7.86
CA ALA A 167 13.30 0.27 -7.98
C ALA A 167 14.36 0.58 -6.93
N SER A 168 14.14 0.20 -5.66
CA SER A 168 15.10 0.39 -4.57
C SER A 168 16.40 -0.38 -4.83
N THR A 169 16.32 -1.64 -5.28
CA THR A 169 17.50 -2.45 -5.62
C THR A 169 18.32 -1.81 -6.73
N ARG A 170 17.66 -1.33 -7.80
CA ARG A 170 18.35 -0.61 -8.89
C ARG A 170 19.02 0.67 -8.40
N GLN A 171 18.36 1.43 -7.53
CA GLN A 171 18.94 2.65 -6.94
C GLN A 171 20.20 2.35 -6.13
N GLN A 172 20.20 1.28 -5.33
CA GLN A 172 21.38 0.86 -4.56
C GLN A 172 22.53 0.46 -5.47
N GLN A 173 22.26 -0.32 -6.53
CA GLN A 173 23.28 -0.71 -7.52
C GLN A 173 23.88 0.52 -8.22
N GLN A 174 23.05 1.49 -8.62
CA GLN A 174 23.51 2.74 -9.23
C GLN A 174 24.39 3.55 -8.27
N ALA A 175 23.98 3.68 -6.99
CA ALA A 175 24.76 4.38 -5.99
C ALA A 175 26.12 3.74 -5.75
N GLN A 176 26.19 2.40 -5.72
CA GLN A 176 27.46 1.67 -5.60
C GLN A 176 28.37 1.90 -6.80
N GLN A 177 27.84 1.86 -8.03
CA GLN A 177 28.62 2.13 -9.24
C GLN A 177 29.20 3.55 -9.22
N ILE A 178 28.40 4.55 -8.88
CA ILE A 178 28.87 5.95 -8.79
C ILE A 178 29.94 6.10 -7.70
N ALA A 179 29.75 5.45 -6.54
CA ALA A 179 30.73 5.48 -5.46
C ALA A 179 32.07 4.86 -5.90
N SER A 180 32.05 3.73 -6.62
CA SER A 180 33.25 3.12 -7.18
C SER A 180 33.96 4.03 -8.18
N LEU A 181 33.23 4.63 -9.12
CA LEU A 181 33.80 5.57 -10.09
C LEU A 181 34.44 6.78 -9.42
N GLN A 182 33.80 7.34 -8.39
CA GLN A 182 34.38 8.44 -7.62
C GLN A 182 35.64 8.03 -6.87
N HIS A 183 35.68 6.81 -6.33
CA HIS A 183 36.87 6.29 -5.66
C HIS A 183 38.04 6.16 -6.63
N GLU A 184 37.79 5.59 -7.81
CA GLU A 184 38.79 5.45 -8.87
C GLU A 184 39.31 6.81 -9.36
N ALA A 185 38.42 7.77 -9.63
CA ALA A 185 38.80 9.12 -10.05
C ALA A 185 39.69 9.82 -9.00
N LYS A 186 39.40 9.64 -7.70
CA LYS A 186 40.25 10.16 -6.61
C LYS A 186 41.63 9.51 -6.60
N GLN A 187 41.71 8.20 -6.79
CA GLN A 187 42.99 7.48 -6.87
C GLN A 187 43.82 7.98 -8.05
N GLN A 188 43.23 8.07 -9.24
CA GLN A 188 43.90 8.59 -10.45
C GLN A 188 44.43 10.01 -10.22
N SER A 189 43.63 10.90 -9.64
CA SER A 189 44.05 12.26 -9.31
C SER A 189 45.25 12.28 -8.35
N SER A 190 45.29 11.38 -7.36
CA SER A 190 46.42 11.29 -6.41
C SER A 190 47.70 10.78 -7.08
N THR A 191 47.60 9.79 -7.97
CA THR A 191 48.72 9.26 -8.74
C THR A 191 49.29 10.32 -9.67
N LEU A 192 48.44 11.01 -10.43
CA LEU A 192 48.86 12.11 -11.31
C LEU A 192 49.53 13.24 -10.52
N SER A 193 49.02 13.59 -9.34
CA SER A 193 49.64 14.61 -8.48
C SER A 193 51.04 14.21 -8.02
N ALA A 194 51.22 12.93 -7.66
CA ALA A 194 52.53 12.40 -7.26
C ALA A 194 53.53 12.36 -8.44
N GLU A 195 53.05 11.98 -9.64
CA GLU A 195 53.87 11.95 -10.86
C GLU A 195 54.34 13.34 -11.28
N LEU A 196 53.45 14.34 -11.20
CA LEU A 196 53.80 15.74 -11.45
C LEU A 196 54.90 16.23 -10.46
N GLN A 197 54.73 15.98 -9.17
CA GLN A 197 55.72 16.36 -8.15
C GLN A 197 57.09 15.71 -8.39
N SER A 198 57.11 14.43 -8.80
CA SER A 198 58.34 13.72 -9.17
C SER A 198 59.01 14.34 -10.39
N THR A 199 58.23 14.69 -11.42
CA THR A 199 58.74 15.30 -12.66
C THR A 199 59.32 16.69 -12.39
N ASP A 200 58.64 17.51 -11.59
CA ASP A 200 59.14 18.83 -11.16
C ASP A 200 60.45 18.71 -10.38
N ALA A 201 60.56 17.72 -9.48
CA ALA A 201 61.79 17.47 -8.75
C ALA A 201 62.96 17.09 -9.69
N GLN A 202 62.71 16.25 -10.69
CA GLN A 202 63.72 15.90 -11.71
C GLN A 202 64.14 17.12 -12.52
N LEU A 203 63.19 17.94 -12.98
CA LEU A 203 63.45 19.16 -13.74
C LEU A 203 64.32 20.14 -12.93
N SER A 204 63.99 20.35 -11.65
CA SER A 204 64.76 21.23 -10.77
C SER A 204 66.21 20.73 -10.56
N SER A 205 66.42 19.42 -10.46
CA SER A 205 67.75 18.80 -10.37
C SER A 205 68.57 19.01 -11.64
N VAL A 206 67.98 18.79 -12.81
CA VAL A 206 68.64 19.02 -14.11
C VAL A 206 69.01 20.50 -14.27
N GLN A 207 68.11 21.42 -13.92
CA GLN A 207 68.40 22.86 -13.96
C GLN A 207 69.55 23.26 -13.02
N ALA A 208 69.62 22.68 -11.83
CA ALA A 208 70.73 22.92 -10.89
C ALA A 208 72.07 22.42 -11.47
N GLN A 209 72.08 21.26 -12.13
CA GLN A 209 73.27 20.71 -12.79
C GLN A 209 73.73 21.59 -13.96
N VAL A 210 72.81 22.06 -14.81
CA VAL A 210 73.11 22.99 -15.89
C VAL A 210 73.77 24.25 -15.34
N ARG A 211 73.20 24.87 -14.30
CA ARG A 211 73.77 26.08 -13.69
C ARG A 211 75.17 25.84 -13.11
N ALA A 212 75.40 24.70 -12.47
CA ALA A 212 76.72 24.35 -11.96
C ALA A 212 77.76 24.18 -13.09
N LEU A 213 77.36 23.56 -14.21
CA LEU A 213 78.20 23.43 -15.41
C LEU A 213 78.48 24.80 -16.05
N GLU A 214 77.49 25.68 -16.16
CA GLU A 214 77.65 27.04 -16.66
C GLU A 214 78.61 27.85 -15.78
N GLN A 215 78.52 27.74 -14.45
CA GLN A 215 79.45 28.38 -13.51
C GLN A 215 80.88 27.85 -13.64
N SER A 216 81.07 26.56 -13.95
CA SER A 216 82.39 25.99 -14.21
C SER A 216 83.01 26.51 -15.51
N GLN A 217 82.20 26.78 -16.53
CA GLN A 217 82.64 27.32 -17.82
C GLN A 217 82.83 28.85 -17.78
N ALA A 218 82.03 29.56 -16.97
CA ALA A 218 82.14 31.00 -16.73
C ALA A 218 83.28 31.38 -15.77
N ASN A 219 84.07 30.42 -15.30
CA ASN A 219 85.37 30.64 -14.65
C ASN A 219 86.56 30.37 -15.61
N PRO A 220 86.79 31.20 -16.66
CA PRO A 220 88.08 31.28 -17.33
C PRO A 220 89.00 32.26 -16.57
N THR A 221 89.53 31.84 -15.43
CA THR A 221 90.71 32.48 -14.82
C THR A 221 91.82 31.43 -14.94
N LEU A 222 92.71 31.46 -15.94
CA LEU A 222 93.59 32.59 -16.28
C LEU A 222 94.23 33.16 -15.00
N VAL A 223 94.96 32.30 -14.28
CA VAL A 223 95.99 32.74 -13.34
C VAL A 223 97.32 32.69 -14.08
N LEU A 224 97.72 33.82 -14.68
CA LEU A 224 99.12 34.23 -14.57
C LEU A 224 99.23 34.97 -13.23
N PRO A 225 100.23 34.67 -12.38
CA PRO A 225 100.35 35.26 -11.06
C PRO A 225 100.81 36.72 -11.14
N ASP A 226 100.19 37.53 -10.29
CA ASP A 226 100.54 38.92 -10.03
C ASP A 226 101.78 39.01 -9.12
N VAL A 227 102.61 40.04 -9.30
CA VAL A 227 103.62 40.44 -8.33
C VAL A 227 103.48 41.93 -7.99
N PHE A 228 102.93 42.15 -6.79
CA PHE A 228 103.24 43.19 -5.80
C PHE A 228 102.65 44.61 -5.93
N PRO A 229 102.52 45.32 -4.77
CA PRO A 229 101.29 46.02 -4.39
C PRO A 229 101.50 47.51 -4.08
N ALA A 230 100.41 48.25 -3.84
CA ALA A 230 100.22 49.18 -2.72
C ALA A 230 99.08 50.17 -3.01
N ALA A 231 98.19 50.35 -2.03
CA ALA A 231 97.79 51.63 -1.44
C ALA A 231 96.32 51.63 -0.96
N SER A 232 96.19 51.52 0.37
CA SER A 232 95.51 52.47 1.25
C SER A 232 94.02 52.85 1.04
N ALA A 233 93.27 52.62 2.13
CA ALA A 233 92.23 53.48 2.71
C ALA A 233 90.96 53.72 1.88
N GLY A 234 89.74 53.64 2.41
CA GLY A 234 89.22 53.54 3.77
C GLY A 234 87.79 54.10 3.75
N GLN A 235 86.89 53.59 4.62
CA GLN A 235 85.63 54.23 5.07
C GLN A 235 84.55 54.51 3.98
N ASP A 236 83.25 54.48 4.22
CA ASP A 236 82.44 54.34 5.42
C ASP A 236 81.00 53.97 5.02
N ALA A 237 80.23 53.53 6.02
CA ALA A 237 78.81 53.77 6.21
C ALA A 237 77.73 53.18 5.24
N ALA A 238 76.97 52.26 5.82
CA ALA A 238 75.63 51.78 5.48
C ALA A 238 74.53 52.86 5.79
N PRO A 239 73.21 52.58 5.94
CA PRO A 239 72.44 51.35 5.71
C PRO A 239 70.99 51.55 5.14
N ALA A 240 70.32 50.40 4.96
CA ALA A 240 68.93 50.09 5.38
C ALA A 240 67.67 50.54 4.58
N GLY A 241 66.77 49.55 4.50
CA GLY A 241 65.30 49.70 4.45
C GLY A 241 64.74 49.64 3.03
N LYS A 242 63.59 49.03 2.73
CA LYS A 242 62.52 48.31 3.46
C LYS A 242 61.63 47.69 2.35
N GLN A 243 61.00 46.53 2.55
CA GLN A 243 59.53 46.37 2.63
C GLN A 243 58.76 47.25 1.64
N ASP A 244 57.91 46.70 0.76
CA ASP A 244 56.59 46.17 1.10
C ASP A 244 55.88 45.76 -0.20
N SER A 245 54.93 44.83 -0.14
CA SER A 245 53.69 44.76 -0.94
C SER A 245 53.07 43.35 -0.90
N ALA A 246 52.12 43.16 0.02
CA ALA A 246 50.90 42.35 -0.19
C ALA A 246 49.93 43.14 -1.13
N PRO A 247 48.69 42.70 -1.50
CA PRO A 247 47.84 41.59 -1.04
C PRO A 247 47.27 40.69 -2.18
N HIS A 248 46.83 39.44 -1.96
CA HIS A 248 45.55 38.96 -1.42
C HIS A 248 44.29 39.33 -2.25
N GLN A 249 43.75 38.38 -3.02
CA GLN A 249 42.32 38.15 -3.39
C GLN A 249 42.31 36.84 -4.23
N VAL A 250 41.44 35.83 -4.07
CA VAL A 250 40.02 35.77 -4.48
C VAL A 250 39.35 34.52 -3.88
N PRO A 251 38.11 34.62 -3.34
CA PRO A 251 37.19 33.50 -3.20
C PRO A 251 36.05 33.56 -4.25
N GLY A 252 35.51 32.41 -4.68
CA GLY A 252 34.30 32.40 -5.51
C GLY A 252 33.90 31.05 -6.11
N GLN A 253 33.17 30.25 -5.33
CA GLN A 253 32.05 29.39 -5.78
C GLN A 253 30.81 30.29 -6.00
N PRO A 254 29.76 29.90 -6.75
CA PRO A 254 29.13 28.57 -6.83
C PRO A 254 29.32 27.78 -8.12
#